data_AF-A0A8I2YWE4-F1
#
_entry.id   AF-A0A8I2YWE4-F1
#
_cell.length_a   1.000
_cell.length_b   1.000
_cell.length_c   1.000
_cell.angle_alpha   90.00
_cell.angle_beta   90.00
_cell.angle_gamma   90.00
#
_symmetry.space_group_name_H-M   'P 1'
#
loop_
_entity.id
_entity.type
_entity.pdbx_description
1 polymer ?
#
loop_
_entity_poly.entity_id
_entity_poly.type
_entity_poly.pdbx_seq_one_letter_code
_entity_poly.pdbx_strand_id
1 'polypeptide(L)'
;MLPRCRVNGLTHSQRLFSLATNIDACALVIMESSEFYLFMDMRAEFKWVSHEMMSKRWVEATAEYNKCLVANFCGSTAVTGIVLKHPLALLRKLGELELRLMNRIMKGHYTYK
;
A
#
# COMPACT_ATOMS: atom_id res chain seq x y z
N MET A 1 26.61 6.62 -15.61
CA MET A 1 26.61 5.75 -14.40
C MET A 1 25.22 5.83 -13.78
N LEU A 2 24.48 4.73 -13.72
CA LEU A 2 23.16 4.71 -13.05
C LEU A 2 23.36 4.61 -11.52
N PRO A 3 22.58 5.34 -10.70
CA PRO A 3 22.73 5.31 -9.25
C PRO A 3 22.47 3.89 -8.75
N ARG A 4 23.42 3.30 -8.02
CA ARG A 4 23.24 2.02 -7.34
C ARG A 4 22.35 2.24 -6.11
N CYS A 5 21.03 2.17 -6.28
CA CYS A 5 20.12 1.99 -5.16
C CYS A 5 20.53 0.72 -4.41
N ARG A 6 20.94 0.84 -3.14
CA ARG A 6 21.27 -0.32 -2.30
C ARG A 6 19.97 -1.07 -2.00
N VAL A 7 19.73 -2.12 -2.77
CA VAL A 7 18.57 -3.00 -2.65
C VAL A 7 18.84 -4.12 -1.64
N ASN A 8 19.05 -3.77 -0.37
CA ASN A 8 19.06 -4.76 0.69
C ASN A 8 17.60 -5.13 0.99
N GLY A 9 17.17 -6.36 0.67
CA GLY A 9 15.83 -6.87 1.01
C GLY A 9 14.93 -7.28 -0.17
N LEU A 10 15.17 -6.84 -1.41
CA LEU A 10 14.38 -7.34 -2.56
C LEU A 10 14.92 -8.66 -3.10
N THR A 11 14.00 -9.55 -3.48
CA THR A 11 14.30 -10.78 -4.19
C THR A 11 14.82 -10.49 -5.60
N HIS A 12 15.44 -11.49 -6.24
CA HIS A 12 15.98 -11.34 -7.60
C HIS A 12 14.90 -10.95 -8.62
N SER A 13 13.70 -11.52 -8.51
CA SER A 13 12.57 -11.19 -9.39
C SER A 13 12.08 -9.76 -9.19
N GLN A 14 12.02 -9.27 -7.95
CA GLN A 14 11.68 -7.88 -7.66
C GLN A 14 12.71 -6.90 -8.23
N ARG A 15 14.01 -7.24 -8.16
CA ARG A 15 15.07 -6.44 -8.79
C ARG A 15 14.92 -6.37 -10.31
N LEU A 16 14.68 -7.52 -10.96
CA LEU A 16 14.46 -7.56 -12.40
C LEU A 16 13.22 -6.76 -12.79
N PHE A 17 12.14 -6.88 -12.02
CA PHE A 17 10.92 -6.09 -12.22
C PHE A 17 11.20 -4.59 -12.14
N SER A 18 11.89 -4.13 -11.09
CA SER A 18 12.23 -2.71 -10.94
C SER A 18 13.12 -2.20 -12.07
N LEU A 19 14.08 -2.99 -12.53
CA LEU A 19 14.94 -2.64 -13.66
C LEU A 19 14.16 -2.58 -14.98
N ALA A 20 13.23 -3.51 -15.21
CA ALA A 20 12.48 -3.58 -16.46
C ALA A 20 11.37 -2.53 -16.56
N THR A 21 10.74 -2.16 -15.43
CA THR A 21 9.57 -1.27 -15.40
C THR A 21 9.88 0.14 -14.91
N ASN A 22 11.07 0.36 -14.33
CA ASN A 22 11.40 1.56 -13.56
C ASN A 22 10.45 1.85 -12.38
N ILE A 23 9.65 0.86 -11.94
CA ILE A 23 8.75 0.96 -10.80
C ILE A 23 9.31 0.13 -9.66
N ASP A 24 9.44 0.72 -8.47
CA ASP A 24 9.83 -0.05 -7.29
C ASP A 24 8.75 -1.08 -6.93
N ALA A 25 9.12 -2.36 -6.86
CA ALA A 25 8.24 -3.44 -6.44
C ALA A 25 7.60 -3.18 -5.05
N CYS A 26 8.32 -2.52 -4.13
CA CYS A 26 7.80 -2.17 -2.81
C CYS A 26 6.74 -1.06 -2.85
N ALA A 27 6.71 -0.23 -3.89
CA ALA A 27 5.69 0.81 -4.07
C ALA A 27 4.32 0.22 -4.43
N LEU A 28 4.28 -1.04 -4.90
CA LEU A 28 3.06 -1.73 -5.33
C LEU A 28 2.37 -2.49 -4.20
N VAL A 29 2.91 -2.48 -2.98
CA VAL A 29 2.42 -3.28 -1.84
C VAL A 29 2.31 -2.40 -0.60
N ILE A 30 1.21 -2.55 0.12
CA ILE A 30 1.02 -2.04 1.48
C ILE A 30 1.38 -3.18 2.44
N MET A 31 2.42 -2.97 3.25
CA MET A 31 2.90 -3.99 4.19
C MET A 31 1.99 -4.10 5.43
N GLU A 32 1.98 -5.25 6.10
CA GLU A 32 1.02 -5.60 7.17
C GLU A 32 1.25 -4.91 8.53
N SER A 33 2.17 -3.96 8.63
CA SER A 33 2.48 -3.28 9.89
C SER A 33 1.83 -1.89 9.97
N SER A 34 2.62 -0.84 10.20
CA SER A 34 2.16 0.53 10.37
C SER A 34 1.49 1.10 9.12
N GLU A 35 1.94 0.69 7.93
CA GLU A 35 1.33 1.08 6.66
C GLU A 35 -0.11 0.58 6.52
N PHE A 36 -0.40 -0.63 7.03
CA PHE A 36 -1.73 -1.22 7.00
C PHE A 36 -2.70 -0.47 7.90
N TYR A 37 -2.28 -0.11 9.11
CA TYR A 37 -3.12 0.68 10.03
C TYR A 37 -3.40 2.07 9.45
N LEU A 38 -2.38 2.75 8.92
CA LEU A 38 -2.57 4.02 8.23
C LEU A 38 -3.57 3.89 7.06
N PHE A 39 -3.46 2.81 6.28
CA PHE A 39 -4.40 2.53 5.20
C PHE A 39 -5.84 2.36 5.73
N MET A 40 -6.03 1.65 6.84
CA MET A 40 -7.34 1.43 7.43
C MET A 40 -7.94 2.73 7.99
N ASP A 41 -7.12 3.57 8.62
CA ASP A 41 -7.55 4.86 9.16
C ASP A 41 -8.01 5.79 8.03
N MET A 42 -7.18 5.95 6.99
CA MET A 42 -7.54 6.77 5.83
C MET A 42 -8.72 6.20 5.05
N ARG A 43 -8.83 4.87 4.93
CA ARG A 43 -10.00 4.24 4.34
C ARG A 43 -11.27 4.61 5.10
N ALA A 44 -11.23 4.62 6.44
CA ALA A 44 -12.38 4.97 7.26
C ALA A 44 -12.73 6.46 7.14
N GLU A 45 -11.73 7.33 7.16
CA GLU A 45 -11.88 8.78 7.04
C GLU A 45 -12.47 9.20 5.69
N PHE A 46 -11.88 8.71 4.60
CA PHE A 46 -12.27 9.05 3.23
C PHE A 46 -13.30 8.10 2.62
N LYS A 47 -13.78 7.13 3.40
CA LYS A 47 -14.80 6.14 3.02
C LYS A 47 -14.48 5.46 1.69
N TRP A 48 -13.25 4.96 1.53
CA TRP A 48 -12.85 4.30 0.29
C TRP A 48 -13.60 2.98 0.10
N VAL A 49 -14.32 2.88 -1.02
CA VAL A 49 -15.04 1.67 -1.46
C VAL A 49 -14.75 1.41 -2.94
N SER A 50 -14.48 0.16 -3.32
CA SER A 50 -13.93 -0.17 -4.64
C SER A 50 -14.82 0.27 -5.81
N HIS A 51 -16.14 0.15 -5.68
CA HIS A 51 -17.09 0.48 -6.74
C HIS A 51 -17.27 1.99 -6.96
N GLU A 52 -16.91 2.83 -5.98
CA GLU A 52 -17.00 4.30 -6.11
C GLU A 52 -15.64 4.94 -6.51
N MET A 53 -14.56 4.16 -6.44
CA MET A 53 -13.20 4.63 -6.67
C MET A 53 -12.79 4.41 -8.13
N MET A 54 -13.01 5.42 -8.96
CA MET A 54 -12.49 5.47 -10.33
C MET A 54 -10.97 5.64 -10.35
N SER A 55 -10.32 5.31 -11.48
CA SER A 55 -8.87 5.41 -11.67
C SER A 55 -8.28 6.75 -11.24
N LYS A 56 -8.92 7.87 -11.59
CA LYS A 56 -8.49 9.21 -11.17
C LYS A 56 -8.53 9.40 -9.65
N ARG A 57 -9.57 8.91 -8.98
CA ARG A 57 -9.71 9.01 -7.52
C ARG A 57 -8.64 8.21 -6.80
N TRP A 58 -8.19 7.09 -7.37
CA TRP A 58 -7.05 6.34 -6.84
C TRP A 58 -5.75 7.13 -6.87
N VAL A 59 -5.52 7.92 -7.93
CA VAL A 59 -4.33 8.79 -8.00
C VAL A 59 -4.37 9.85 -6.90
N GLU A 60 -5.51 10.51 -6.72
CA GLU A 60 -5.73 11.53 -5.67
C GLU A 60 -5.58 10.93 -4.26
N ALA A 61 -6.24 9.80 -4.00
CA ALA A 61 -6.16 9.09 -2.73
C ALA A 61 -4.73 8.62 -2.41
N THR A 62 -3.98 8.19 -3.42
CA THR A 62 -2.58 7.77 -3.25
C THR A 62 -1.67 8.96 -2.96
N ALA A 63 -1.91 10.09 -3.61
CA ALA A 63 -1.17 11.31 -3.32
C ALA A 63 -1.37 11.72 -1.86
N GLU A 64 -2.60 11.67 -1.35
CA GLU A 64 -2.89 11.97 0.05
C GLU A 64 -2.28 10.92 1.00
N TYR A 65 -2.42 9.63 0.67
CA TYR A 65 -1.81 8.56 1.44
C TYR A 65 -0.30 8.73 1.57
N ASN A 66 0.38 9.07 0.49
CA ASN A 66 1.82 9.30 0.48
C ASN A 66 2.22 10.52 1.33
N LYS A 67 1.40 11.58 1.39
CA LYS A 67 1.65 12.71 2.31
C LYS A 67 1.56 12.24 3.76
N CYS A 68 0.50 11.51 4.13
CA CYS A 68 0.33 10.98 5.48
C CYS A 68 1.43 9.97 5.84
N LEU A 69 1.86 9.14 4.89
CA LEU A 69 2.96 8.18 5.06
C LEU A 69 4.26 8.91 5.42
N VAL A 70 4.61 9.95 4.67
CA VAL A 70 5.80 10.76 4.96
C VAL A 70 5.64 11.47 6.30
N ALA A 71 4.50 12.12 6.56
CA ALA A 71 4.26 12.84 7.81
C ALA A 71 4.39 11.95 9.06
N ASN A 72 3.86 10.73 9.01
CA ASN A 72 3.84 9.82 10.16
C ASN A 72 5.16 9.07 10.38
N PHE A 73 5.95 8.83 9.31
CA PHE A 73 7.12 7.95 9.40
C PHE A 73 8.47 8.64 9.15
N CYS A 74 8.51 9.87 8.61
CA CYS A 74 9.75 10.55 8.20
C CYS A 74 10.68 10.96 9.36
N GLY A 75 10.25 10.83 10.62
CA GLY A 75 11.08 11.06 11.81
C GLY A 75 11.43 9.80 12.61
N SER A 76 10.89 8.64 12.24
CA SER A 76 11.08 7.41 13.01
C SER A 76 12.36 6.70 12.58
N THR A 77 13.35 6.61 13.49
CA THR A 77 14.61 5.87 13.28
C THR A 77 14.41 4.38 12.98
N ALA A 78 13.19 3.87 13.10
CA ALA A 78 12.80 2.49 12.88
C ALA A 78 12.42 2.16 11.41
N VAL A 79 12.04 3.14 10.59
CA VAL A 79 11.59 2.87 9.21
C VAL A 79 12.73 3.14 8.23
N THR A 80 13.39 2.06 7.82
CA THR A 80 14.42 2.08 6.78
C THR A 80 13.78 2.42 5.44
N GLY A 81 13.87 3.69 5.02
CA GLY A 81 13.49 4.17 3.69
C GLY A 81 12.00 4.12 3.40
N ILE A 82 11.30 5.25 3.56
CA ILE A 82 9.89 5.38 3.20
C ILE A 82 9.76 5.25 1.68
N VAL A 83 9.01 4.25 1.22
CA VAL A 83 8.70 4.05 -0.20
C VAL A 83 7.31 4.60 -0.49
N LEU A 84 7.25 5.62 -1.33
CA LEU A 84 5.99 6.18 -1.80
C LEU A 84 5.20 5.11 -2.57
N LYS A 85 3.90 5.03 -2.30
CA LYS A 85 3.04 4.02 -2.89
C LYS A 85 2.53 4.46 -4.26
N HIS A 86 2.32 3.45 -5.10
CA HIS A 86 1.67 3.57 -6.39
C HIS A 86 0.16 3.32 -6.24
N PRO A 87 -0.72 3.91 -7.08
CA PRO A 87 -2.17 3.72 -6.97
C PRO A 87 -2.66 2.27 -6.96
N LEU A 88 -1.95 1.40 -7.67
CA LEU A 88 -2.23 -0.03 -7.67
C LEU A 88 -2.10 -0.69 -6.30
N ALA A 89 -1.27 -0.16 -5.39
CA ALA A 89 -1.10 -0.70 -4.05
C ALA A 89 -2.39 -0.57 -3.24
N LEU A 90 -2.98 0.63 -3.22
CA LEU A 90 -4.22 0.90 -2.49
C LEU A 90 -5.39 0.12 -3.10
N LEU A 91 -5.50 0.11 -4.43
CA LEU A 91 -6.54 -0.64 -5.13
C LEU A 91 -6.49 -2.14 -4.81
N ARG A 92 -5.30 -2.75 -4.92
CA ARG A 92 -5.11 -4.17 -4.61
C ARG A 92 -5.43 -4.48 -3.15
N LYS A 93 -4.97 -3.61 -2.24
CA LYS A 93 -5.20 -3.81 -0.80
C LYS A 93 -6.68 -3.69 -0.45
N LEU A 94 -7.40 -2.74 -1.04
CA LEU A 94 -8.83 -2.62 -0.86
C LEU A 94 -9.58 -3.87 -1.37
N GLY A 95 -9.25 -4.33 -2.58
CA GLY A 95 -9.87 -5.52 -3.16
C GLY A 95 -9.63 -6.79 -2.33
N GLU A 96 -8.40 -6.97 -1.82
CA GLU A 96 -8.07 -8.06 -0.89
C GLU A 96 -8.93 -7.99 0.38
N LEU A 97 -9.07 -6.81 0.98
CA LEU A 97 -9.84 -6.62 2.20
C LEU A 97 -11.33 -6.82 2.01
N GLU A 98 -11.90 -6.28 0.94
CA GLU A 98 -13.32 -6.47 0.62
C GLU A 98 -13.63 -7.96 0.43
N LEU A 99 -12.79 -8.69 -0.30
CA LEU A 99 -12.95 -10.14 -0.45
C LEU A 99 -12.84 -10.88 0.89
N ARG A 100 -11.86 -10.52 1.74
CA ARG A 100 -11.71 -11.08 3.09
C ARG A 100 -12.96 -10.80 3.96
N LEU A 101 -13.53 -9.60 3.88
CA LEU A 101 -14.73 -9.21 4.62
C LEU A 101 -15.97 -9.95 4.12
N MET A 102 -16.18 -10.03 2.80
CA MET A 102 -17.31 -10.77 2.22
C MET A 102 -17.27 -12.25 2.63
N ASN A 103 -16.09 -12.87 2.55
CA ASN A 103 -15.90 -14.25 2.99
C ASN A 103 -16.20 -14.45 4.49
N ARG A 104 -15.90 -13.46 5.34
CA ARG A 104 -16.24 -13.51 6.77
C ARG A 104 -17.73 -13.40 7.03
N ILE A 105 -18.40 -12.46 6.33
CA ILE A 105 -19.86 -12.28 6.41
C ILE A 105 -20.57 -13.57 6.00
N MET A 106 -20.18 -14.16 4.86
CA MET A 106 -20.76 -15.41 4.37
C MET A 106 -20.61 -16.57 5.36
N LYS A 107 -19.50 -16.61 6.11
CA LYS A 107 -19.23 -17.65 7.11
C LYS A 107 -19.79 -17.32 8.50
N GLY A 108 -20.39 -16.15 8.70
CA GLY A 108 -20.86 -15.69 10.02
C GLY A 108 -19.73 -15.46 11.04
N HIS A 109 -18.49 -15.29 10.58
CA HIS A 109 -17.32 -15.09 11.46
C HIS A 109 -17.02 -13.60 11.60
N TYR A 110 -17.66 -12.97 12.58
CA TYR A 110 -17.54 -11.53 12.85
C TYR A 110 -16.50 -11.19 13.93
N THR A 111 -16.03 -12.18 14.69
CA THR A 111 -15.07 -11.98 15.78
C THR A 111 -13.63 -12.22 15.32
N TYR A 112 -12.70 -11.46 15.88
CA TYR A 112 -11.27 -11.75 15.81
C TYR A 112 -10.99 -12.93 16.76
N LYS A 113 -10.51 -14.05 16.21
CA LYS A 113 -9.93 -15.16 16.98
C LYS A 113 -8.43 -15.17 16.77
#